data_AF-A0A317V431-F1
#
_entry.id   AF-A0A317V431-F1
#
_cell.length_a   1.000
_cell.length_b   1.000
_cell.length_c   1.000
_cell.angle_alpha   90.00
_cell.angle_beta   90.00
_cell.angle_gamma   90.00
#
_symmetry.space_group_name_H-M   'P 1'
#
loop_
_entity.id
_entity.type
_entity.pdbx_description
1 polymer ?
#
loop_
_entity_poly.entity_id
_entity_poly.type
_entity_poly.pdbx_seq_one_letter_code
_entity_poly.pdbx_strand_id
1 'polypeptide(L)'
;MLDENLPTFYLKHNKQSQLWSVYLCQHGNEPEPAYSLRYPDPSSPSSHNRYASALYDPYVSDILFGEVLIIPEWTQPSLSAESIRQNGGVAPPPEPILPSRFTINLYNPDQQVTVHFKPKTWNSPATWNFEMPQHSFRQPSASTLDRTQTDPAMADTTPKLRFTWRKDSKLSKDLTCLLSGKTTTLPESKTKSKEPDITVSIFKSLRELTLYEPNLYRVEMEDFKGLEVVLLLGAITIRDVYFASMKDAFHVTKPAHMSSTPSPTKANGKPLPTLPAASGALNAVQPRPEPQQQPQQPSPTNRKTEQQREEERRTQKLLQEEEQARRRRRAERQADIDRETRRLQMLYGQEEQQVRMQTPSLPPRQPAGSTLSLRPANQPHHTYPYQDGRSRPPAGPYMSPGPDPRRQSAVRFALLAETPGPAASTPALQPKKSSFFRLRRSSADEAKLSKKRSSMF
;
A
#
# COMPACT_ATOMS: atom_id res chain seq x y z
N MET A 1 5.85 -20.64 16.78
CA MET A 1 6.10 -19.75 15.64
C MET A 1 4.98 -19.99 14.63
N LEU A 2 4.64 -19.00 13.79
CA LEU A 2 3.93 -19.34 12.54
C LEU A 2 4.84 -20.27 11.73
N ASP A 3 4.28 -21.05 10.80
CA ASP A 3 5.06 -22.00 10.00
C ASP A 3 6.32 -21.32 9.42
N GLU A 4 7.51 -21.87 9.74
CA GLU A 4 8.82 -21.33 9.35
C GLU A 4 9.03 -21.32 7.83
N ASN A 5 8.15 -22.01 7.10
CA ASN A 5 8.13 -22.00 5.65
C ASN A 5 7.54 -20.71 5.06
N LEU A 6 6.72 -19.96 5.81
CA LEU A 6 6.05 -18.78 5.28
C LEU A 6 6.96 -17.53 5.30
N PRO A 7 6.91 -16.69 4.24
CA PRO A 7 7.70 -15.47 4.19
C PRO A 7 7.32 -14.54 5.33
N THR A 8 8.32 -14.23 6.16
CA THR A 8 8.16 -13.44 7.38
C THR A 8 9.17 -12.31 7.41
N PHE A 9 8.66 -11.08 7.57
CA PHE A 9 9.42 -9.86 7.71
C PHE A 9 9.61 -9.52 9.20
N TYR A 10 10.86 -9.35 9.62
CA TYR A 10 11.25 -9.02 10.98
C TYR A 10 11.74 -7.58 11.06
N LEU A 11 11.15 -6.81 11.96
CA LEU A 11 11.56 -5.43 12.22
C LEU A 11 12.67 -5.41 13.25
N LYS A 12 13.88 -5.05 12.82
CA LYS A 12 15.06 -4.93 13.67
C LYS A 12 15.49 -3.47 13.76
N HIS A 13 15.57 -2.97 14.99
CA HIS A 13 16.12 -1.64 15.26
C HIS A 13 17.63 -1.71 15.43
N ASN A 14 18.38 -0.92 14.64
CA ASN A 14 19.81 -0.76 14.84
C ASN A 14 20.08 0.39 15.82
N LYS A 15 20.52 0.02 17.03
CA LYS A 15 20.82 1.00 18.10
C LYS A 15 21.96 1.95 17.75
N GLN A 16 22.85 1.58 16.81
CA GLN A 16 24.03 2.39 16.46
C GLN A 16 23.73 3.46 15.41
N SER A 17 22.82 3.19 14.46
CA SER A 17 22.56 4.08 13.33
C SER A 17 21.21 4.79 13.36
N GLN A 18 20.38 4.56 14.40
CA GLN A 18 18.96 5.00 14.46
C GLN A 18 18.07 4.45 13.32
N LEU A 19 18.65 3.67 12.40
CA LEU A 19 17.95 3.09 11.27
C LEU A 19 17.26 1.79 11.69
N TRP A 20 16.11 1.55 11.08
CA TRP A 20 15.43 0.26 11.18
C TRP A 20 15.68 -0.53 9.90
N SER A 21 15.85 -1.83 10.05
CA SER A 21 15.99 -2.75 8.93
C SER A 21 14.88 -3.80 9.02
N VAL A 22 14.27 -4.09 7.88
CA VAL A 22 13.28 -5.14 7.73
C VAL A 22 13.98 -6.33 7.08
N TYR A 23 14.04 -7.46 7.78
CA TYR A 23 14.65 -8.69 7.27
C TYR A 23 13.57 -9.67 6.83
N LEU A 24 13.75 -10.32 5.69
CA LEU A 24 12.89 -11.38 5.19
C LEU A 24 13.55 -12.74 5.49
N CYS A 25 12.78 -13.63 6.12
CA CYS A 25 13.10 -15.05 6.25
C CYS A 25 12.02 -15.86 5.54
N GLN A 26 12.40 -16.88 4.78
CA GLN A 26 11.47 -17.79 4.11
C GLN A 26 12.13 -19.16 3.94
N HIS A 27 11.35 -20.24 4.04
CA HIS A 27 11.81 -21.61 3.79
C HIS A 27 13.04 -22.04 4.62
N GLY A 28 13.18 -21.52 5.85
CA GLY A 28 14.32 -21.82 6.72
C GLY A 28 15.66 -21.20 6.29
N ASN A 29 15.66 -20.28 5.33
CA ASN A 29 16.86 -19.53 4.94
C ASN A 29 17.30 -18.54 6.03
N GLU A 30 18.55 -18.10 5.97
CA GLU A 30 19.03 -17.02 6.85
C GLU A 30 18.29 -15.70 6.54
N PRO A 31 17.89 -14.89 7.55
CA PRO A 31 17.19 -13.65 7.30
C PRO A 31 18.03 -12.63 6.52
N GLU A 32 17.54 -12.20 5.36
CA GLU A 32 18.20 -11.22 4.49
C GLU A 32 17.51 -9.85 4.58
N PRO A 33 18.24 -8.73 4.48
CA PRO A 33 17.62 -7.41 4.53
C PRO A 33 16.76 -7.19 3.27
N ALA A 34 15.47 -6.98 3.46
CA ALA A 34 14.50 -6.73 2.40
C ALA A 34 14.20 -5.24 2.23
N TYR A 35 14.24 -4.47 3.32
CA TYR A 35 14.02 -3.02 3.29
C TYR A 35 14.81 -2.28 4.37
N SER A 36 15.12 -1.02 4.07
CA SER A 36 15.52 -0.02 5.06
C SER A 36 14.31 0.82 5.47
N LEU A 37 13.91 0.75 6.74
CA LEU A 37 12.84 1.56 7.32
C LEU A 37 13.43 2.83 7.94
N ARG A 38 12.98 3.99 7.46
CA ARG A 38 13.44 5.30 7.93
C ARG A 38 12.32 6.10 8.55
N TYR A 39 12.70 6.87 9.57
CA TYR A 39 11.89 7.89 10.22
C TYR A 39 12.59 9.24 10.09
N PRO A 40 11.86 10.36 10.13
CA PRO A 40 12.48 11.67 10.27
C PRO A 40 13.39 11.73 11.49
N ASP A 41 14.48 12.49 11.38
CA ASP A 41 15.35 12.75 12.51
C ASP A 41 14.55 13.44 13.64
N PRO A 42 14.46 12.84 14.85
CA PRO A 42 13.70 13.41 15.96
C PRO A 42 14.30 14.73 16.49
N SER A 43 15.57 15.01 16.18
CA SER A 43 16.23 16.28 16.53
C SER A 43 15.94 17.40 15.52
N SER A 44 15.45 17.07 14.32
CA SER A 44 15.09 18.05 13.31
C SER A 44 13.78 18.76 13.68
N PRO A 45 13.70 20.10 13.64
CA PRO A 45 12.45 20.82 13.87
C PRO A 45 11.32 20.41 12.93
N SER A 46 11.65 19.90 11.73
CA SER A 46 10.68 19.43 10.75
C SER A 46 9.99 18.13 11.13
N SER A 47 10.48 17.38 12.11
CA SER A 47 9.86 16.11 12.58
C SER A 47 8.84 16.31 13.70
N HIS A 48 8.80 17.49 14.31
CA HIS A 48 7.83 17.80 15.35
C HIS A 48 6.40 17.86 14.81
N ASN A 49 5.46 17.44 15.65
CA ASN A 49 4.02 17.49 15.39
C ASN A 49 3.61 16.75 14.11
N ARG A 50 4.31 15.66 13.79
CA ARG A 50 3.99 14.78 12.67
C ARG A 50 4.57 13.38 12.88
N TYR A 51 3.94 12.43 12.21
CA TYR A 51 4.47 11.09 12.03
C TYR A 51 4.87 10.93 10.56
N ALA A 52 6.03 10.32 10.31
CA ALA A 52 6.34 9.83 8.97
C ALA A 52 7.20 8.57 9.04
N SER A 53 7.01 7.69 8.06
CA SER A 53 7.81 6.48 7.88
C SER A 53 7.91 6.15 6.40
N ALA A 54 9.04 5.57 6.00
CA ALA A 54 9.33 5.29 4.60
C ALA A 54 10.15 4.01 4.44
N LEU A 55 9.84 3.22 3.41
CA LEU A 55 10.55 2.00 3.05
C LEU A 55 11.44 2.25 1.83
N TYR A 56 12.73 2.03 2.03
CA TYR A 56 13.77 2.17 1.02
C TYR A 56 14.36 0.80 0.67
N ASP A 57 15.04 0.74 -0.47
CA ASP A 57 15.91 -0.38 -0.79
C ASP A 57 16.98 -0.57 0.29
N PRO A 58 17.26 -1.83 0.69
CA PRO A 58 18.20 -2.13 1.76
C PRO A 58 19.65 -1.76 1.41
N TYR A 59 20.00 -1.67 0.13
CA TYR A 59 21.37 -1.43 -0.35
C TYR A 59 21.51 -0.08 -1.08
N VAL A 60 20.45 0.41 -1.73
CA VAL A 60 20.44 1.66 -2.50
C VAL A 60 19.49 2.67 -1.85
N SER A 61 20.04 3.58 -1.06
CA SER A 61 19.24 4.54 -0.27
C SER A 61 18.35 5.50 -1.06
N ASP A 62 18.59 5.63 -2.36
CA ASP A 62 17.86 6.57 -3.23
C ASP A 62 16.59 5.95 -3.79
N ILE A 63 16.45 4.62 -3.67
CA ILE A 63 15.25 3.89 -4.12
C ILE A 63 14.24 3.87 -2.97
N LEU A 64 13.23 4.72 -3.09
CA LEU A 64 12.07 4.80 -2.19
C LEU A 64 10.90 4.00 -2.78
N PHE A 65 10.43 2.99 -2.06
CA PHE A 65 9.27 2.19 -2.49
C PHE A 65 7.95 2.85 -2.11
N GLY A 66 7.91 3.45 -0.93
CA GLY A 66 6.73 4.16 -0.45
C GLY A 66 6.91 4.79 0.91
N GLU A 67 6.02 5.71 1.23
CA GLU A 67 6.05 6.47 2.47
C GLU A 67 4.66 6.81 3.01
N VAL A 68 4.63 7.17 4.28
CA VAL A 68 3.47 7.67 5.00
C VAL A 68 3.86 8.98 5.67
N LEU A 69 3.01 9.99 5.54
CA LEU A 69 3.09 11.24 6.29
C LEU A 69 1.73 11.52 6.93
N ILE A 70 1.73 11.75 8.23
CA ILE A 70 0.53 12.11 8.99
C ILE A 70 0.83 13.37 9.80
N ILE A 71 0.02 14.40 9.56
CA ILE A 71 -0.03 15.60 10.37
C ILE A 71 -1.31 15.50 11.21
N PRO A 72 -1.21 15.43 12.56
CA PRO A 72 -2.39 15.30 13.40
C PRO A 72 -3.19 16.60 13.40
N GLU A 73 -4.51 16.47 13.49
CA GLU A 73 -5.36 17.58 13.88
C GLU A 73 -5.19 17.83 15.39
N TRP A 74 -5.49 19.05 15.86
CA TRP A 74 -5.31 19.44 17.25
C TRP A 74 -6.64 19.85 17.87
N THR A 75 -6.85 19.53 19.14
CA THR A 75 -8.01 20.03 19.88
C THR A 75 -7.94 21.55 19.95
N GLN A 76 -9.08 22.18 19.65
CA GLN A 76 -9.19 23.62 19.83
C GLN A 76 -9.57 23.92 21.28
N PRO A 77 -9.02 24.99 21.89
CA PRO A 77 -9.43 25.46 23.21
C PRO A 77 -10.82 26.12 23.14
N SER A 78 -11.86 25.36 22.83
CA SER A 78 -13.26 25.80 22.84
C SER A 78 -13.98 25.13 23.99
N LEU A 79 -13.50 25.36 25.21
CA LEU A 79 -14.31 25.16 26.39
C LEU A 79 -15.28 26.34 26.50
N SER A 80 -16.54 26.08 26.87
CA SER A 80 -17.50 27.13 27.20
C SER A 80 -16.90 28.06 28.27
N ALA A 81 -17.31 29.33 28.32
CA ALA A 81 -16.81 30.28 29.32
C ALA A 81 -16.90 29.75 30.78
N GLU A 82 -17.87 28.86 31.06
CA GLU A 82 -18.03 28.18 32.35
C GLU A 82 -16.94 27.14 32.64
N SER A 83 -16.51 26.37 31.65
CA SER A 83 -15.47 25.33 31.84
C SER A 83 -14.07 25.93 31.91
N ILE A 84 -13.83 27.08 31.27
CA ILE A 84 -12.63 27.89 31.48
C ILE A 84 -12.60 28.43 32.92
N ARG A 85 -13.74 28.91 33.45
CA ARG A 85 -13.84 29.38 34.84
C ARG A 85 -13.62 28.25 35.86
N GLN A 86 -14.14 27.05 35.60
CA GLN A 86 -13.90 25.87 36.44
C GLN A 86 -12.42 25.46 36.47
N ASN A 87 -11.68 25.68 35.38
CA ASN A 87 -10.23 25.44 35.29
C ASN A 87 -9.38 26.66 35.72
N GLY A 88 -9.92 27.55 36.54
CA GLY A 88 -9.18 28.70 37.07
C GLY A 88 -8.79 29.74 36.02
N GLY A 89 -9.52 29.81 34.90
CA GLY A 89 -9.30 30.78 33.84
C GLY A 89 -8.32 30.33 32.74
N VAL A 90 -7.72 29.15 32.86
CA VAL A 90 -6.72 28.65 31.89
C VAL A 90 -7.35 27.60 30.98
N ALA A 91 -7.31 27.84 29.68
CA ALA A 91 -7.74 26.85 28.69
C ALA A 91 -6.77 25.65 28.69
N PRO A 92 -7.27 24.40 28.56
CA PRO A 92 -6.41 23.24 28.47
C PRO A 92 -5.47 23.34 27.26
N PRO A 93 -4.22 22.83 27.36
CA PRO A 93 -3.31 22.80 26.23
C PRO A 93 -3.90 22.00 25.06
N PRO A 94 -3.65 22.42 23.80
CA PRO A 94 -4.02 21.62 22.63
C PRO A 94 -3.39 20.23 22.67
N GLU A 95 -4.19 19.21 22.40
CA GLU A 95 -3.78 17.81 22.31
C GLU A 95 -4.00 17.29 20.87
N PRO A 96 -3.12 16.40 20.37
CA PRO A 96 -3.30 15.84 19.03
C PRO A 96 -4.49 14.88 19.01
N ILE A 97 -5.23 14.91 17.90
CA ILE A 97 -6.39 14.07 17.61
C ILE A 97 -5.91 12.87 16.79
N LEU A 98 -6.34 11.68 17.20
CA LEU A 98 -6.01 10.44 16.49
C LEU A 98 -6.64 10.46 15.08
N PRO A 99 -5.85 10.28 14.01
CA PRO A 99 -6.37 10.34 12.65
C PRO A 99 -7.38 9.22 12.38
N SER A 100 -8.44 9.55 11.65
CA SER A 100 -9.44 8.57 11.15
C SER A 100 -9.01 7.88 9.86
N ARG A 101 -7.96 8.38 9.21
CA ARG A 101 -7.36 7.80 8.00
C ARG A 101 -5.92 8.27 7.83
N PHE A 102 -5.14 7.53 7.05
CA PHE A 102 -3.83 7.95 6.57
C PHE A 102 -3.61 7.44 5.15
N THR A 103 -2.65 8.04 4.44
CA THR A 103 -2.33 7.67 3.06
C THR A 103 -0.93 7.08 3.00
N ILE A 104 -0.82 5.97 2.27
CA ILE A 104 0.44 5.36 1.87
C ILE A 104 0.67 5.77 0.41
N ASN A 105 1.79 6.41 0.12
CA ASN A 105 2.21 6.75 -1.23
C ASN A 105 3.17 5.66 -1.74
N LEU A 106 2.91 5.11 -2.91
CA LEU A 106 3.80 4.22 -3.66
C LEU A 106 4.36 4.97 -4.87
N TYR A 107 5.55 4.62 -5.34
CA TYR A 107 6.27 5.36 -6.39
C TYR A 107 6.61 4.56 -7.66
N ASN A 108 6.23 3.29 -7.73
CA ASN A 108 6.44 2.47 -8.93
C ASN A 108 5.43 1.31 -8.99
N PRO A 109 4.23 1.51 -9.55
CA PRO A 109 3.73 2.77 -10.12
C PRO A 109 3.34 3.78 -9.04
N ASP A 110 3.19 5.05 -9.42
CA ASP A 110 2.68 6.08 -8.53
C ASP A 110 1.24 5.76 -8.12
N GLN A 111 1.02 5.50 -6.83
CA GLN A 111 -0.30 5.15 -6.30
C GLN A 111 -0.48 5.70 -4.90
N GLN A 112 -1.69 6.20 -4.60
CA GLN A 112 -2.08 6.62 -3.25
C GLN A 112 -3.08 5.63 -2.66
N VAL A 113 -2.70 4.95 -1.58
CA VAL A 113 -3.55 3.98 -0.87
C VAL A 113 -4.01 4.60 0.44
N THR A 114 -5.30 4.94 0.53
CA THR A 114 -5.88 5.50 1.75
C THR A 114 -6.38 4.39 2.67
N VAL A 115 -5.82 4.34 3.88
CA VAL A 115 -6.21 3.44 4.96
C VAL A 115 -7.20 4.14 5.88
N HIS A 116 -8.40 3.57 6.04
CA HIS A 116 -9.48 4.11 6.85
C HIS A 116 -9.62 3.37 8.18
N PHE A 117 -9.42 4.10 9.28
CA PHE A 117 -9.59 3.59 10.64
C PHE A 117 -11.04 3.67 11.08
N LYS A 118 -11.58 2.55 11.54
CA LYS A 118 -12.85 2.44 12.25
C LYS A 118 -12.57 2.10 13.70
N PRO A 119 -12.87 2.99 14.66
CA PRO A 119 -12.71 2.72 16.07
C PRO A 119 -13.52 1.50 16.52
N LYS A 120 -13.03 0.84 17.57
CA LYS A 120 -13.74 -0.27 18.20
C LYS A 120 -15.09 0.21 18.73
N THR A 121 -16.14 -0.54 18.44
CA THR A 121 -17.48 -0.36 19.00
C THR A 121 -17.80 -1.49 19.99
N TRP A 122 -18.96 -1.42 20.64
CA TRP A 122 -19.44 -2.49 21.53
C TRP A 122 -19.54 -3.85 20.82
N ASN A 123 -19.92 -3.85 19.54
CA ASN A 123 -20.22 -5.04 18.74
C ASN A 123 -19.17 -5.34 17.66
N SER A 124 -18.11 -4.54 17.51
CA SER A 124 -17.12 -4.75 16.44
C SER A 124 -15.71 -4.33 16.89
N PRO A 125 -14.67 -5.08 16.51
CA PRO A 125 -13.30 -4.70 16.78
C PRO A 125 -12.92 -3.45 15.98
N ALA A 126 -11.83 -2.80 16.38
CA ALA A 126 -11.22 -1.76 15.55
C ALA A 126 -10.71 -2.36 14.24
N THR A 127 -10.90 -1.65 13.13
CA THR A 127 -10.43 -2.08 11.80
C THR A 127 -9.74 -0.97 11.04
N TRP A 128 -8.82 -1.34 10.15
CA TRP A 128 -8.18 -0.44 9.19
C TRP A 128 -8.37 -1.00 7.80
N ASN A 129 -9.10 -0.27 6.96
CA ASN A 129 -9.56 -0.77 5.66
C ASN A 129 -8.87 0.01 4.55
N PHE A 130 -8.36 -0.68 3.54
CA PHE A 130 -7.76 -0.05 2.37
C PHE A 130 -8.13 -0.82 1.11
N GLU A 131 -7.98 -0.17 -0.04
CA GLU A 131 -8.30 -0.76 -1.33
C GLU A 131 -7.13 -0.58 -2.29
N MET A 132 -6.88 -1.60 -3.11
CA MET A 132 -5.86 -1.56 -4.16
C MET A 132 -6.45 -2.05 -5.49
N PRO A 133 -6.08 -1.47 -6.64
CA PRO A 133 -6.59 -1.86 -7.94
C PRO A 133 -6.08 -3.25 -8.33
N GLN A 134 -6.90 -4.04 -9.03
CA GLN A 134 -6.46 -5.33 -9.57
C GLN A 134 -5.38 -5.18 -10.65
N HIS A 135 -5.43 -4.08 -11.38
CA HIS A 135 -4.47 -3.72 -12.43
C HIS A 135 -3.87 -2.37 -12.11
N SER A 136 -2.55 -2.33 -11.95
CA SER A 136 -1.81 -1.11 -11.58
C SER A 136 -0.88 -0.66 -12.68
N PHE A 137 -0.48 -1.54 -13.58
CA PHE A 137 0.50 -1.20 -14.60
C PHE A 137 -0.17 -0.90 -15.93
N ARG A 138 0.27 0.19 -16.54
CA ARG A 138 -0.12 0.52 -17.90
C ARG A 138 0.42 -0.53 -18.88
N GLN A 139 -0.47 -1.07 -19.71
CA GLN A 139 -0.05 -1.94 -20.80
C GLN A 139 0.80 -1.16 -21.81
N PRO A 140 1.97 -1.69 -22.23
CA PRO A 140 2.76 -1.06 -23.27
C PRO A 140 1.95 -0.93 -24.57
N SER A 141 1.78 0.29 -25.08
CA SER A 141 1.12 0.55 -26.36
C SER A 141 1.99 1.37 -27.30
N ALA A 142 1.93 1.01 -28.59
CA ALA A 142 2.56 1.75 -29.69
C ALA A 142 1.77 3.01 -30.09
N SER A 143 0.50 3.11 -29.65
CA SER A 143 -0.36 4.27 -29.89
C SER A 143 0.02 5.43 -28.96
N THR A 144 0.26 6.61 -29.51
CA THR A 144 0.48 7.83 -28.73
C THR A 144 -0.76 8.22 -27.94
N LEU A 145 -1.96 7.88 -28.42
CA LEU A 145 -3.22 8.18 -27.74
C LEU A 145 -3.35 7.37 -26.43
N ASP A 146 -2.97 6.08 -26.47
CA ASP A 146 -3.06 5.19 -25.30
C ASP A 146 -2.09 5.61 -24.18
N ARG A 147 -0.99 6.29 -24.54
CA ARG A 147 -0.05 6.87 -23.56
C ARG A 147 -0.64 8.06 -22.80
N THR A 148 -1.64 8.74 -23.37
CA THR A 148 -2.32 9.86 -22.71
C THR A 148 -3.52 9.45 -21.86
N GLN A 149 -3.92 8.17 -21.92
CA GLN A 149 -5.06 7.67 -21.15
C GLN A 149 -4.75 7.64 -19.65
N THR A 150 -5.76 7.76 -18.78
CA THR A 150 -5.59 7.63 -17.32
C THR A 150 -4.94 6.29 -16.95
N ASP A 151 -4.06 6.31 -15.94
CA ASP A 151 -3.42 5.09 -15.44
C ASP A 151 -4.46 4.13 -14.86
N PRO A 152 -4.41 2.81 -15.15
CA PRO A 152 -5.30 1.83 -14.54
C PRO A 152 -5.29 1.89 -13.00
N ALA A 153 -4.16 2.23 -12.36
CA ALA A 153 -4.08 2.36 -10.90
C ALA A 153 -4.97 3.49 -10.34
N MET A 154 -5.22 4.53 -11.13
CA MET A 154 -6.02 5.70 -10.75
C MET A 154 -7.42 5.73 -11.37
N ALA A 155 -7.69 4.89 -12.36
CA ALA A 155 -8.98 4.90 -13.04
C ALA A 155 -10.09 4.36 -12.13
N ASP A 156 -11.19 5.12 -11.99
CA ASP A 156 -12.34 4.72 -11.19
C ASP A 156 -13.04 3.45 -11.71
N THR A 157 -12.86 3.13 -12.98
CA THR A 157 -13.41 1.91 -13.60
C THR A 157 -12.63 0.65 -13.25
N THR A 158 -11.41 0.76 -12.74
CA THR A 158 -10.58 -0.39 -12.39
C THR A 158 -11.13 -1.06 -11.14
N PRO A 159 -11.46 -2.37 -11.19
CA PRO A 159 -11.88 -3.10 -9.99
C PRO A 159 -10.80 -3.04 -8.91
N LYS A 160 -11.22 -2.89 -7.65
CA LYS A 160 -10.32 -2.82 -6.50
C LYS A 160 -10.56 -3.98 -5.56
N LEU A 161 -9.49 -4.55 -5.00
CA LEU A 161 -9.55 -5.48 -3.89
C LEU A 161 -9.61 -4.71 -2.58
N ARG A 162 -10.47 -5.15 -1.66
CA ARG A 162 -10.59 -4.55 -0.32
C ARG A 162 -9.85 -5.39 0.70
N PHE A 163 -8.98 -4.74 1.45
CA PHE A 163 -8.22 -5.34 2.53
C PHE A 163 -8.61 -4.72 3.88
N THR A 164 -8.58 -5.53 4.92
CA THR A 164 -8.97 -5.13 6.27
C THR A 164 -7.98 -5.69 7.29
N TRP A 165 -7.25 -4.80 7.96
CA TRP A 165 -6.57 -5.13 9.21
C TRP A 165 -7.58 -5.17 10.35
N ARG A 166 -7.55 -6.25 11.13
CA ARG A 166 -8.33 -6.40 12.36
C ARG A 166 -7.44 -6.87 13.50
N LYS A 167 -7.79 -6.49 14.72
CA LYS A 167 -7.15 -7.03 15.92
C LYS A 167 -7.60 -8.47 16.16
N ASP A 168 -6.66 -9.38 16.40
CA ASP A 168 -6.97 -10.80 16.58
C ASP A 168 -7.67 -11.09 17.92
N SER A 169 -7.20 -10.49 19.01
CA SER A 169 -7.79 -10.66 20.35
C SER A 169 -7.79 -9.37 21.18
N LYS A 170 -8.60 -9.33 22.24
CA LYS A 170 -8.61 -8.21 23.20
C LYS A 170 -7.24 -8.06 23.87
N LEU A 171 -6.59 -9.19 24.19
CA LEU A 171 -5.35 -9.25 24.96
C LEU A 171 -4.09 -9.20 24.09
N SER A 172 -4.13 -9.75 22.87
CA SER A 172 -2.98 -9.68 21.95
C SER A 172 -2.81 -8.27 21.40
N LYS A 173 -1.62 -7.97 20.88
CA LYS A 173 -1.40 -6.81 20.00
C LYS A 173 -1.30 -7.24 18.53
N ASP A 174 -1.74 -8.46 18.25
CA ASP A 174 -1.60 -9.07 16.94
C ASP A 174 -2.71 -8.55 16.02
N LEU A 175 -2.33 -8.31 14.77
CA LEU A 175 -3.24 -7.89 13.71
C LEU A 175 -3.26 -8.94 12.62
N THR A 176 -4.41 -9.12 12.00
CA THR A 176 -4.59 -9.98 10.83
C THR A 176 -5.15 -9.15 9.71
N CYS A 177 -4.50 -9.17 8.55
CA CYS A 177 -5.01 -8.58 7.33
C CYS A 177 -5.80 -9.62 6.55
N LEU A 178 -7.02 -9.24 6.19
CA LEU A 178 -7.93 -10.05 5.40
C LEU A 178 -8.19 -9.39 4.04
N LEU A 179 -8.35 -10.20 3.00
CA LEU A 179 -9.04 -9.78 1.77
C LEU A 179 -10.54 -9.98 1.98
N SER A 180 -11.33 -8.92 1.93
CA SER A 180 -12.78 -8.89 2.20
C SER A 180 -13.64 -8.72 0.93
N GLY A 181 -13.09 -9.05 -0.25
CA GLY A 181 -13.78 -9.06 -1.53
C GLY A 181 -13.33 -7.98 -2.51
N LYS A 182 -14.10 -7.82 -3.60
CA LYS A 182 -13.85 -6.90 -4.71
C LYS A 182 -14.86 -5.74 -4.68
N THR A 183 -14.43 -4.56 -5.09
CA THR A 183 -15.25 -3.36 -5.24
C THR A 183 -15.14 -2.91 -6.69
N THR A 184 -16.28 -2.83 -7.40
CA THR A 184 -16.38 -2.22 -8.73
C THR A 184 -17.30 -1.00 -8.64
N THR A 185 -16.98 0.06 -9.38
CA THR A 185 -17.79 1.28 -9.45
C THR A 185 -19.03 1.12 -10.34
N LEU A 186 -19.09 0.05 -11.12
CA LEU A 186 -20.29 -0.32 -11.86
C LEU A 186 -21.34 -0.86 -10.87
N PRO A 187 -22.62 -0.48 -11.00
CA PRO A 187 -23.68 -0.97 -10.14
C PRO A 187 -23.98 -2.44 -10.47
N GLU A 188 -23.09 -3.35 -10.09
CA GLU A 188 -23.50 -4.72 -9.90
C GLU A 188 -24.53 -4.73 -8.78
N SER A 189 -25.64 -5.41 -9.05
CA SER A 189 -26.69 -5.73 -8.10
C SER A 189 -26.07 -6.05 -6.72
N LYS A 190 -26.70 -5.57 -5.64
CA LYS A 190 -26.28 -5.67 -4.22
C LYS A 190 -26.15 -7.10 -3.67
N THR A 191 -25.71 -8.05 -4.46
CA THR A 191 -25.30 -9.38 -4.04
C THR A 191 -23.95 -9.25 -3.35
N LYS A 192 -23.97 -9.33 -2.02
CA LYS A 192 -22.77 -9.49 -1.20
C LYS A 192 -21.89 -10.56 -1.84
N SER A 193 -20.60 -10.27 -2.03
CA SER A 193 -19.63 -11.28 -2.48
C SER A 193 -19.83 -12.55 -1.66
N LYS A 194 -20.02 -13.68 -2.35
CA LYS A 194 -20.23 -14.99 -1.73
C LYS A 194 -18.93 -15.57 -1.17
N GLU A 195 -17.80 -14.95 -1.47
CA GLU A 195 -16.49 -15.40 -1.01
C GLU A 195 -16.26 -14.99 0.45
N PRO A 196 -15.81 -15.93 1.30
CA PRO A 196 -15.43 -15.60 2.66
C PRO A 196 -14.15 -14.77 2.66
N ASP A 197 -14.01 -13.92 3.68
CA ASP A 197 -12.76 -13.20 3.93
C ASP A 197 -11.59 -14.18 4.09
N ILE A 198 -10.48 -13.93 3.40
CA ILE A 198 -9.28 -14.77 3.46
C ILE A 198 -8.13 -14.04 4.12
N THR A 199 -7.36 -14.73 4.96
CA THR A 199 -6.15 -14.16 5.58
C THR A 199 -5.05 -14.01 4.55
N VAL A 200 -4.52 -12.80 4.40
CA VAL A 200 -3.39 -12.52 3.50
C VAL A 200 -2.11 -12.23 4.28
N SER A 201 -2.21 -11.67 5.48
CA SER A 201 -1.05 -11.36 6.31
C SER A 201 -1.39 -11.36 7.80
N ILE A 202 -0.39 -11.65 8.63
CA ILE A 202 -0.48 -11.63 10.09
C ILE A 202 0.68 -10.78 10.62
N PHE A 203 0.37 -9.76 11.41
CA PHE A 203 1.35 -8.94 12.10
C PHE A 203 1.36 -9.27 13.58
N LYS A 204 2.39 -9.99 14.01
CA LYS A 204 2.51 -10.57 15.34
C LYS A 204 3.43 -9.75 16.23
N SER A 205 3.07 -9.62 17.50
CA SER A 205 3.85 -8.98 18.55
C SER A 205 4.31 -7.56 18.22
N LEU A 206 3.67 -6.90 17.24
CA LEU A 206 4.07 -5.62 16.68
C LEU A 206 5.50 -5.57 16.09
N ARG A 207 6.04 -6.72 15.69
CA ARG A 207 7.45 -6.85 15.24
C ARG A 207 7.66 -7.74 14.03
N GLU A 208 6.70 -8.62 13.73
CA GLU A 208 6.87 -9.67 12.73
C GLU A 208 5.65 -9.68 11.81
N LEU A 209 5.85 -9.48 10.51
CA LEU A 209 4.80 -9.54 9.50
C LEU A 209 4.98 -10.80 8.66
N THR A 210 4.07 -11.76 8.76
CA THR A 210 4.06 -12.97 7.92
C THR A 210 3.05 -12.82 6.79
N LEU A 211 3.45 -13.18 5.57
CA LEU A 211 2.54 -13.30 4.43
C LEU A 211 2.00 -14.74 4.36
N TYR A 212 0.69 -14.87 4.22
CA TYR A 212 0.05 -16.18 4.13
C TYR A 212 -0.04 -16.62 2.67
N GLU A 213 1.10 -17.05 2.12
CA GLU A 213 1.24 -17.52 0.74
C GLU A 213 0.14 -18.50 0.27
N PRO A 214 -0.31 -19.47 1.08
CA PRO A 214 -1.38 -20.36 0.68
C PRO A 214 -2.70 -19.67 0.34
N ASN A 215 -2.92 -18.40 0.67
CA ASN A 215 -4.10 -17.65 0.23
C ASN A 215 -3.79 -16.62 -0.86
N LEU A 216 -2.51 -16.31 -1.13
CA LEU A 216 -2.12 -15.29 -2.11
C LEU A 216 -2.52 -15.68 -3.54
N TYR A 217 -2.67 -16.97 -3.86
CA TYR A 217 -3.17 -17.41 -5.16
C TYR A 217 -4.62 -16.93 -5.46
N ARG A 218 -5.38 -16.54 -4.42
CA ARG A 218 -6.74 -16.01 -4.54
C ARG A 218 -6.76 -14.48 -4.62
N VAL A 219 -5.62 -13.83 -4.39
CA VAL A 219 -5.47 -12.38 -4.52
C VAL A 219 -5.21 -12.10 -5.99
N GLU A 220 -6.28 -11.86 -6.75
CA GLU A 220 -6.21 -11.48 -8.16
C GLU A 220 -5.75 -10.02 -8.30
N MET A 221 -4.45 -9.79 -8.22
CA MET A 221 -3.85 -8.47 -8.38
C MET A 221 -2.51 -8.58 -9.13
N GLU A 222 -2.21 -7.57 -9.92
CA GLU A 222 -0.98 -7.50 -10.71
C GLU A 222 0.23 -7.11 -9.85
N ASP A 223 0.08 -6.11 -8.99
CA ASP A 223 1.17 -5.53 -8.20
C ASP A 223 1.29 -6.14 -6.79
N PHE A 224 1.84 -7.36 -6.71
CA PHE A 224 2.14 -8.00 -5.42
C PHE A 224 3.22 -7.26 -4.63
N LYS A 225 4.16 -6.58 -5.30
CA LYS A 225 5.22 -5.84 -4.59
C LYS A 225 4.65 -4.59 -3.92
N GLY A 226 3.77 -3.85 -4.59
CA GLY A 226 3.01 -2.76 -4.00
C GLY A 226 2.16 -3.23 -2.82
N LEU A 227 1.53 -4.41 -2.92
CA LEU A 227 0.79 -4.99 -1.78
C LEU A 227 1.70 -5.24 -0.57
N GLU A 228 2.86 -5.84 -0.78
CA GLU A 228 3.84 -6.10 0.29
C GLU A 228 4.24 -4.80 1.00
N VAL A 229 4.57 -3.76 0.23
CA VAL A 229 4.93 -2.43 0.74
C VAL A 229 3.77 -1.81 1.52
N VAL A 230 2.54 -1.91 1.02
CA VAL A 230 1.32 -1.41 1.69
C VAL A 230 1.03 -2.18 2.98
N LEU A 231 1.21 -3.50 2.98
CA LEU A 231 1.03 -4.33 4.18
C LEU A 231 2.07 -3.96 5.26
N LEU A 232 3.33 -3.79 4.87
CA LEU A 232 4.41 -3.37 5.77
C LEU A 232 4.19 -1.97 6.32
N LEU A 233 4.06 -0.95 5.47
CA LEU A 233 3.84 0.44 5.89
C LEU A 233 2.54 0.60 6.67
N GLY A 234 1.48 -0.11 6.27
CA GLY A 234 0.21 -0.15 6.97
C GLY A 234 0.37 -0.70 8.40
N ALA A 235 1.00 -1.87 8.56
CA ALA A 235 1.23 -2.47 9.88
C ALA A 235 2.14 -1.60 10.77
N ILE A 236 3.22 -1.05 10.20
CA ILE A 236 4.16 -0.15 10.89
C ILE A 236 3.45 1.12 11.37
N THR A 237 2.69 1.76 10.49
CA THR A 237 1.93 2.97 10.84
C THR A 237 0.88 2.67 11.89
N ILE A 238 0.16 1.55 11.78
CA ILE A 238 -0.82 1.15 12.79
C ILE A 238 -0.15 0.96 14.15
N ARG A 239 1.00 0.27 14.20
CA ARG A 239 1.79 0.10 15.42
C ARG A 239 2.17 1.45 16.03
N ASP A 240 2.77 2.32 15.22
CA ASP A 240 3.40 3.54 15.72
C ASP A 240 2.38 4.60 16.11
N VAL A 241 1.23 4.68 15.44
CA VAL A 241 0.24 5.74 15.64
C VAL A 241 -0.92 5.30 16.54
N TYR A 242 -1.37 4.05 16.43
CA TYR A 242 -2.59 3.58 17.10
C TYR A 242 -2.31 2.68 18.31
N PHE A 243 -1.09 2.14 18.43
CA PHE A 243 -0.66 1.34 19.60
C PHE A 243 0.37 2.05 20.49
N ALA A 244 0.99 3.15 20.04
CA ALA A 244 1.86 4.00 20.86
C ALA A 244 1.09 5.15 21.53
N SER A 245 1.78 5.93 22.37
CA SER A 245 1.19 7.16 22.90
C SER A 245 1.18 8.26 21.83
N MET A 246 0.15 9.11 21.82
CA MET A 246 0.05 10.21 20.86
C MET A 246 1.25 11.18 20.93
N LYS A 247 1.85 11.33 22.11
CA LYS A 247 3.03 12.19 22.31
C LYS A 247 4.25 11.62 21.60
N ASP A 248 4.44 10.31 21.69
CA ASP A 248 5.56 9.62 21.04
C ASP A 248 5.33 9.53 19.53
N ALA A 249 4.12 9.18 19.09
CA ALA A 249 3.77 9.00 17.68
C ALA A 249 3.99 10.28 16.86
N PHE A 250 3.68 11.45 17.42
CA PHE A 250 3.73 12.73 16.71
C PHE A 250 4.87 13.65 17.17
N HIS A 251 5.81 13.14 17.99
CA HIS A 251 6.93 13.92 18.54
C HIS A 251 6.46 15.27 19.12
N VAL A 252 5.42 15.22 19.95
CA VAL A 252 4.78 16.42 20.50
C VAL A 252 5.73 17.11 21.47
N THR A 253 6.34 18.20 21.03
CA THR A 253 7.08 19.09 21.90
C THR A 253 6.08 19.93 22.69
N LYS A 254 6.29 20.03 24.01
CA LYS A 254 5.53 21.01 24.80
C LYS A 254 5.86 22.40 24.24
N PRO A 255 4.87 23.25 23.94
CA PRO A 255 5.19 24.63 23.55
C PRO A 255 5.96 25.28 24.70
N ALA A 256 7.22 25.61 24.45
CA ALA A 256 7.95 26.56 25.28
C ALA A 256 7.32 27.93 25.00
N HIS A 257 6.85 28.59 26.06
CA HIS A 257 6.29 29.95 26.08
C HIS A 257 4.83 30.17 25.62
N MET A 258 3.90 29.90 26.54
CA MET A 258 2.97 30.95 27.00
C MET A 258 3.04 31.08 28.53
N SER A 259 4.26 31.09 29.08
CA SER A 259 4.50 31.55 30.45
C SER A 259 5.00 32.99 30.39
N SER A 260 4.11 33.91 30.05
CA SER A 260 4.21 35.31 30.46
C SER A 260 3.24 35.53 31.62
N THR A 261 3.39 34.76 32.68
CA THR A 261 2.95 35.19 34.01
C THR A 261 4.11 35.99 34.60
N PRO A 262 4.00 37.32 34.74
CA PRO A 262 4.93 38.03 35.60
C PRO A 262 4.68 37.52 37.03
N SER A 263 5.72 37.00 37.65
CA SER A 263 5.73 36.74 39.08
C SER A 263 5.44 38.06 39.83
N PRO A 264 4.58 38.06 40.87
CA PRO A 264 4.39 39.25 41.68
C PRO A 264 5.57 39.37 42.64
N THR A 265 6.66 39.99 42.19
CA THR A 265 7.68 40.49 43.13
C THR A 265 7.05 41.62 43.95
N LYS A 266 6.86 41.35 45.24
CA LYS A 266 6.54 42.35 46.25
C LYS A 266 7.61 43.46 46.21
N ALA A 267 7.26 44.61 45.64
CA ALA A 267 8.04 45.84 45.74
C ALA A 267 7.61 46.59 47.01
N ASN A 268 8.57 46.98 47.84
CA ASN A 268 8.35 47.88 48.97
C ASN A 268 9.45 48.96 48.98
N GLY A 269 9.04 50.20 48.64
CA GLY A 269 9.70 51.51 48.90
C GLY A 269 11.03 51.82 48.19
N LYS A 270 11.38 53.04 47.77
CA LYS A 270 10.78 54.39 47.68
C LYS A 270 11.68 55.23 46.72
N PRO A 271 11.25 56.42 46.23
CA PRO A 271 11.72 57.01 44.95
C PRO A 271 12.58 58.31 45.05
N LEU A 272 12.99 58.80 43.86
CA LEU A 272 13.45 60.15 43.39
C LEU A 272 14.99 60.42 43.26
N PRO A 273 15.46 61.42 42.46
CA PRO A 273 14.92 62.14 41.26
C PRO A 273 15.92 62.17 40.05
N THR A 274 15.49 62.13 38.78
CA THR A 274 15.23 63.23 37.79
C THR A 274 16.38 64.20 37.46
N LEU A 275 16.90 64.19 36.21
CA LEU A 275 17.02 65.30 35.20
C LEU A 275 18.07 65.02 34.07
N PRO A 276 18.07 65.73 32.90
CA PRO A 276 17.92 65.12 31.57
C PRO A 276 18.97 65.55 30.50
N ALA A 277 18.65 65.30 29.21
CA ALA A 277 19.28 65.76 27.94
C ALA A 277 20.33 64.79 27.34
N ALA A 278 20.43 64.54 26.03
CA ALA A 278 20.15 65.42 24.89
C ALA A 278 19.75 64.66 23.60
N SER A 279 19.11 65.41 22.71
CA SER A 279 18.67 65.09 21.35
C SER A 279 19.81 65.02 20.33
N GLY A 280 19.57 64.34 19.21
CA GLY A 280 20.38 64.47 17.99
C GLY A 280 19.77 63.65 16.84
N ALA A 281 19.24 64.34 15.84
CA ALA A 281 18.51 63.79 14.70
C ALA A 281 19.30 63.94 13.37
N LEU A 282 18.74 63.32 12.32
CA LEU A 282 18.81 63.66 10.87
C LEU A 282 19.78 62.86 9.96
N ASN A 283 19.15 62.07 9.07
CA ASN A 283 19.26 62.02 7.60
C ASN A 283 20.63 62.22 6.91
N ALA A 284 21.02 61.29 6.02
CA ALA A 284 21.16 61.54 4.56
C ALA A 284 21.80 60.37 3.76
N VAL A 285 21.09 59.94 2.71
CA VAL A 285 21.51 59.72 1.29
C VAL A 285 22.84 58.99 0.94
N GLN A 286 22.70 57.96 0.10
CA GLN A 286 23.66 57.19 -0.74
C GLN A 286 24.66 58.04 -1.58
N PRO A 287 25.83 57.54 -2.07
CA PRO A 287 25.89 56.51 -3.13
C PRO A 287 27.12 55.54 -3.19
N ARG A 288 26.97 54.58 -4.12
CA ARG A 288 27.82 53.48 -4.64
C ARG A 288 29.32 53.81 -4.90
N PRO A 289 30.22 52.79 -4.82
CA PRO A 289 31.17 52.52 -5.92
C PRO A 289 31.31 51.03 -6.33
N GLU A 290 31.89 50.84 -7.51
CA GLU A 290 32.10 49.62 -8.32
C GLU A 290 33.24 48.68 -7.84
N PRO A 291 33.30 47.42 -8.31
CA PRO A 291 34.28 46.42 -7.86
C PRO A 291 35.61 46.42 -8.65
N GLN A 292 36.73 46.27 -7.92
CA GLN A 292 38.09 46.12 -8.46
C GLN A 292 38.49 44.65 -8.72
N GLN A 293 39.23 44.47 -9.80
CA GLN A 293 39.78 43.22 -10.37
C GLN A 293 41.06 42.74 -9.64
N GLN A 294 41.28 41.42 -9.61
CA GLN A 294 42.57 40.79 -9.31
C GLN A 294 42.87 39.61 -10.28
N PRO A 295 44.16 39.24 -10.50
CA PRO A 295 44.66 38.70 -11.77
C PRO A 295 44.62 37.16 -11.94
N GLN A 296 44.57 36.75 -13.21
CA GLN A 296 44.55 35.36 -13.71
C GLN A 296 45.90 34.63 -13.56
N GLN A 297 45.85 33.36 -13.14
CA GLN A 297 46.93 32.37 -13.25
C GLN A 297 46.66 31.38 -14.40
N PRO A 298 47.68 30.85 -15.09
CA PRO A 298 47.52 29.96 -16.25
C PRO A 298 47.27 28.48 -15.89
N SER A 299 46.58 27.82 -16.82
CA SER A 299 45.91 26.50 -16.79
C SER A 299 46.82 25.26 -16.69
N PRO A 300 46.34 24.13 -16.12
CA PRO A 300 46.82 22.78 -16.42
C PRO A 300 45.68 21.92 -16.99
N THR A 301 45.25 22.17 -18.23
CA THR A 301 44.08 21.47 -18.82
C THR A 301 44.44 20.17 -19.54
N ASN A 302 45.72 19.88 -19.82
CA ASN A 302 46.09 18.73 -20.66
C ASN A 302 46.31 17.41 -19.89
N ARG A 303 46.82 17.46 -18.64
CA ARG A 303 47.10 16.23 -17.85
C ARG A 303 45.84 15.52 -17.34
N LYS A 304 44.75 16.26 -17.10
CA LYS A 304 43.47 15.68 -16.65
C LYS A 304 42.77 14.90 -17.76
N THR A 305 42.91 15.32 -19.02
CA THR A 305 42.26 14.66 -20.17
C THR A 305 42.92 13.32 -20.52
N GLU A 306 44.24 13.19 -20.35
CA GLU A 306 44.94 11.91 -20.57
C GLU A 306 44.61 10.90 -19.46
N GLN A 307 44.55 11.33 -18.20
CA GLN A 307 44.16 10.46 -17.08
C GLN A 307 42.71 9.96 -17.22
N GLN A 308 41.78 10.81 -17.63
CA GLN A 308 40.38 10.42 -17.88
C GLN A 308 40.26 9.38 -19.02
N ARG A 309 41.02 9.54 -20.11
CA ARG A 309 41.03 8.55 -21.20
C ARG A 309 41.60 7.19 -20.78
N GLU A 310 42.58 7.18 -19.87
CA GLU A 310 43.14 5.94 -19.36
C GLU A 310 42.19 5.24 -18.37
N GLU A 311 41.49 6.00 -17.53
CA GLU A 311 40.43 5.50 -16.66
C GLU A 311 39.24 4.94 -17.45
N GLU A 312 38.81 5.62 -18.51
CA GLU A 312 37.76 5.14 -19.42
C GLU A 312 38.15 3.81 -20.07
N ARG A 313 39.41 3.67 -20.53
CA ARG A 313 39.92 2.41 -21.10
C ARG A 313 39.94 1.27 -20.09
N ARG A 314 40.34 1.55 -18.84
CA ARG A 314 40.32 0.54 -17.76
C ARG A 314 38.89 0.12 -17.43
N THR A 315 37.98 1.08 -17.38
CA THR A 315 36.55 0.85 -17.11
C THR A 315 35.89 0.04 -18.23
N GLN A 316 36.19 0.38 -19.48
CA GLN A 316 35.68 -0.33 -20.65
C GLN A 316 36.16 -1.79 -20.69
N LYS A 317 37.42 -2.05 -20.30
CA LYS A 317 37.97 -3.41 -20.23
C LYS A 317 37.27 -4.26 -19.16
N LEU A 318 37.01 -3.68 -17.98
CA LEU A 318 36.29 -4.36 -16.90
C LEU A 318 34.85 -4.70 -17.32
N LEU A 319 34.14 -3.76 -17.95
CA LEU A 319 32.78 -3.97 -18.45
C LEU A 319 32.72 -5.05 -19.54
N GLN A 320 33.72 -5.09 -20.43
CA GLN A 320 33.82 -6.12 -21.46
C GLN A 320 34.07 -7.52 -20.86
N GLU A 321 34.90 -7.61 -19.83
CA GLU A 321 35.18 -8.87 -19.12
C GLU A 321 33.95 -9.38 -18.35
N GLU A 322 33.21 -8.47 -17.70
CA GLU A 322 31.94 -8.79 -17.03
C GLU A 322 30.88 -9.29 -18.03
N GLU A 323 30.76 -8.63 -19.20
CA GLU A 323 29.82 -9.05 -20.23
C GLU A 323 30.18 -10.43 -20.78
N GLN A 324 31.47 -10.70 -21.02
CA GLN A 324 31.94 -12.02 -21.45
C GLN A 324 31.68 -13.09 -20.37
N ALA A 325 31.91 -12.80 -19.10
CA ALA A 325 31.61 -13.71 -17.99
C ALA A 325 30.11 -14.03 -17.93
N ARG A 326 29.25 -13.01 -18.09
CA ARG A 326 27.79 -13.18 -18.14
C ARG A 326 27.34 -14.01 -19.34
N ARG A 327 27.96 -13.82 -20.51
CA ARG A 327 27.70 -14.64 -21.71
C ARG A 327 28.12 -16.09 -21.50
N ARG A 328 29.29 -16.35 -20.89
CA ARG A 328 29.76 -17.71 -20.56
C ARG A 328 28.81 -18.42 -19.59
N ARG A 329 28.41 -17.77 -18.49
CA ARG A 329 27.44 -18.33 -17.54
C ARG A 329 26.10 -18.67 -18.19
N ARG A 330 25.64 -17.83 -19.13
CA ARG A 330 24.41 -18.10 -19.90
C ARG A 330 24.58 -19.29 -20.84
N ALA A 331 25.72 -19.40 -21.53
CA ALA A 331 26.01 -20.51 -22.42
C ALA A 331 26.12 -21.84 -21.66
N GLU A 332 26.78 -21.85 -20.50
CA GLU A 332 26.88 -23.02 -19.63
C GLU A 332 25.50 -23.47 -19.14
N ARG A 333 24.68 -22.53 -18.63
CA ARG A 333 23.31 -22.83 -18.23
C ARG A 333 22.47 -23.37 -19.38
N GLN A 334 22.62 -22.83 -20.58
CA GLN A 334 21.90 -23.33 -21.75
C GLN A 334 22.36 -24.74 -22.12
N ALA A 335 23.66 -25.04 -22.03
CA ALA A 335 24.18 -26.37 -22.27
C ALA A 335 23.68 -27.40 -21.22
N ASP A 336 23.52 -26.99 -19.96
CA ASP A 336 22.89 -27.82 -18.92
C ASP A 336 21.42 -28.11 -19.23
N ILE A 337 20.66 -27.07 -19.59
CA ILE A 337 19.26 -27.20 -20.00
C ILE A 337 19.14 -28.12 -21.22
N ASP A 338 19.99 -27.98 -22.23
CA ASP A 338 19.93 -28.81 -23.43
C ASP A 338 20.28 -30.28 -23.13
N ARG A 339 21.23 -30.52 -22.21
CA ARG A 339 21.56 -31.88 -21.73
C ARG A 339 20.40 -32.52 -20.99
N GLU A 340 19.77 -31.78 -20.07
CA GLU A 340 18.62 -32.25 -19.31
C GLU A 340 17.41 -32.48 -20.22
N THR A 341 17.18 -31.57 -21.17
CA THR A 341 16.13 -31.69 -22.20
C THR A 341 16.31 -32.96 -23.03
N ARG A 342 17.54 -33.25 -23.51
CA ARG A 342 17.82 -34.49 -24.25
C ARG A 342 17.61 -35.75 -23.39
N ARG A 343 18.00 -35.70 -22.11
CA ARG A 343 17.79 -36.80 -21.17
C ARG A 343 16.29 -37.06 -20.94
N LEU A 344 15.52 -36.01 -20.71
CA LEU A 344 14.06 -36.08 -20.54
C LEU A 344 13.37 -36.55 -21.82
N GLN A 345 13.82 -36.08 -22.99
CA GLN A 345 13.30 -36.52 -24.28
C GLN A 345 13.54 -38.02 -24.52
N MET A 346 14.67 -38.57 -24.09
CA MET A 346 14.91 -40.03 -24.16
C MET A 346 14.02 -40.82 -23.19
N LEU A 347 13.83 -40.32 -21.97
CA LEU A 347 13.04 -41.00 -20.95
C LEU A 347 11.54 -40.99 -21.26
N TYR A 348 11.01 -39.83 -21.65
CA TYR A 348 9.57 -39.63 -21.86
C TYR A 348 9.13 -39.74 -23.32
N GLY A 349 10.04 -39.58 -24.29
CA GLY A 349 9.70 -39.75 -25.72
C GLY A 349 9.32 -41.19 -26.07
N GLN A 350 9.85 -42.18 -25.35
CA GLN A 350 9.50 -43.58 -25.52
C GLN A 350 8.14 -43.91 -24.89
N GLU A 351 7.81 -43.28 -23.76
CA GLU A 351 6.52 -43.41 -23.08
C GLU A 351 5.39 -42.74 -23.89
N GLU A 352 5.63 -41.56 -24.46
CA GLU A 352 4.68 -40.88 -25.34
C GLU A 352 4.39 -41.69 -26.62
N GLN A 353 5.41 -42.34 -27.20
CA GLN A 353 5.23 -43.25 -28.33
C GLN A 353 4.41 -44.50 -27.95
N GLN A 354 4.59 -45.04 -26.74
CA GLN A 354 3.79 -46.18 -26.26
C GLN A 354 2.35 -45.79 -25.96
N VAL A 355 2.10 -44.62 -25.34
CA VAL A 355 0.74 -44.10 -25.10
C VAL A 355 0.01 -43.81 -26.42
N ARG A 356 0.74 -43.32 -27.44
CA ARG A 356 0.21 -43.11 -28.79
C ARG A 356 -0.09 -44.42 -29.54
N MET A 357 0.65 -45.49 -29.25
CA MET A 357 0.38 -46.83 -29.80
C MET A 357 -0.77 -47.56 -29.06
N GLN A 358 -1.03 -47.21 -27.80
CA GLN A 358 -2.09 -47.81 -26.96
C GLN A 358 -3.44 -47.08 -27.03
N THR A 359 -3.52 -45.95 -27.73
CA THR A 359 -4.78 -45.22 -27.94
C THR A 359 -5.45 -45.67 -29.26
N PRO A 360 -6.69 -46.21 -29.23
CA PRO A 360 -7.41 -46.52 -30.45
C PRO A 360 -7.76 -45.24 -31.21
N SER A 361 -7.48 -45.27 -32.51
CA SER A 361 -7.73 -44.22 -33.50
C SER A 361 -9.16 -43.67 -33.47
N LEU A 362 -9.30 -42.38 -33.16
CA LEU A 362 -10.41 -41.56 -33.65
C LEU A 362 -10.14 -41.18 -35.12
N PRO A 363 -11.18 -41.03 -35.96
CA PRO A 363 -11.03 -40.92 -37.42
C PRO A 363 -10.32 -39.62 -37.85
N PRO A 364 -9.62 -39.66 -39.00
CA PRO A 364 -8.78 -38.57 -39.46
C PRO A 364 -9.62 -37.39 -39.99
N ARG A 365 -9.32 -36.18 -39.51
CA ARG A 365 -9.81 -34.94 -40.11
C ARG A 365 -8.97 -34.64 -41.36
N GLN A 366 -9.64 -34.58 -42.51
CA GLN A 366 -9.02 -34.34 -43.83
C GLN A 366 -8.20 -33.03 -43.85
N PRO A 367 -6.97 -33.05 -44.40
CA PRO A 367 -6.24 -31.85 -44.77
C PRO A 367 -6.55 -31.47 -46.24
N ALA A 368 -6.99 -30.24 -46.47
CA ALA A 368 -6.95 -29.64 -47.79
C ALA A 368 -5.49 -29.25 -48.10
N GLY A 369 -4.92 -29.84 -49.15
CA GLY A 369 -3.63 -29.42 -49.74
C GLY A 369 -3.76 -28.05 -50.42
N SER A 370 -2.73 -27.45 -51.01
CA SER A 370 -1.34 -27.78 -51.31
C SER A 370 -0.77 -26.46 -51.90
N THR A 371 0.44 -25.99 -51.65
CA THR A 371 1.66 -26.31 -52.41
C THR A 371 2.70 -25.25 -52.04
N LEU A 372 3.96 -25.68 -51.93
CA LEU A 372 5.14 -24.82 -51.81
C LEU A 372 5.55 -24.27 -53.18
N SER A 373 6.07 -23.04 -53.22
CA SER A 373 7.09 -22.65 -54.19
C SER A 373 8.06 -21.63 -53.60
N LEU A 374 9.33 -21.88 -53.87
CA LEU A 374 10.51 -21.14 -53.42
C LEU A 374 10.73 -19.84 -54.24
N ARG A 375 11.50 -18.93 -53.62
CA ARG A 375 12.48 -17.96 -54.21
C ARG A 375 11.98 -16.49 -54.41
N PRO A 376 12.86 -15.51 -54.69
CA PRO A 376 13.85 -14.78 -53.85
C PRO A 376 13.53 -13.27 -53.67
N ALA A 377 14.43 -12.55 -52.99
CA ALA A 377 14.49 -11.09 -52.83
C ALA A 377 14.45 -10.27 -54.14
N ASN A 378 13.64 -9.19 -54.17
CA ASN A 378 14.03 -7.81 -54.56
C ASN A 378 12.83 -6.83 -54.46
N GLN A 379 13.13 -5.57 -54.11
CA GLN A 379 12.30 -4.36 -54.34
C GLN A 379 11.98 -4.17 -55.86
N PRO A 380 11.00 -3.35 -56.35
CA PRO A 380 10.69 -1.96 -55.94
C PRO A 380 9.24 -1.40 -56.17
N HIS A 381 9.09 -0.11 -55.82
CA HIS A 381 8.14 0.96 -56.25
C HIS A 381 6.96 0.67 -57.20
N HIS A 382 5.74 1.15 -56.86
CA HIS A 382 5.08 2.33 -57.47
C HIS A 382 3.54 2.40 -57.28
N THR A 383 3.07 3.60 -56.92
CA THR A 383 1.80 4.31 -57.26
C THR A 383 0.43 3.61 -57.22
N TYR A 384 -0.47 4.18 -56.41
CA TYR A 384 -1.93 4.13 -56.59
C TYR A 384 -2.43 5.40 -57.31
N PRO A 385 -3.43 5.28 -58.21
CA PRO A 385 -4.33 6.38 -58.51
C PRO A 385 -5.72 6.18 -57.86
N TYR A 386 -6.32 7.34 -57.63
CA TYR A 386 -7.65 7.70 -57.17
C TYR A 386 -8.79 7.03 -57.97
N GLN A 387 -9.91 6.68 -57.30
CA GLN A 387 -11.25 7.20 -57.67
C GLN A 387 -12.36 6.93 -56.64
N ASP A 388 -13.19 7.95 -56.50
CA ASP A 388 -14.41 8.12 -55.70
C ASP A 388 -15.57 7.16 -56.03
N GLY A 389 -16.54 7.07 -55.12
CA GLY A 389 -17.88 6.56 -55.46
C GLY A 389 -18.84 6.37 -54.30
N ARG A 390 -19.69 7.38 -54.08
CA ARG A 390 -20.78 7.47 -53.08
C ARG A 390 -21.82 6.33 -53.17
N SER A 391 -22.49 6.01 -52.05
CA SER A 391 -23.98 5.99 -51.92
C SER A 391 -24.44 5.53 -50.53
N ARG A 392 -25.46 6.20 -49.98
CA ARG A 392 -26.19 5.96 -48.72
C ARG A 392 -27.69 5.68 -49.09
N PRO A 393 -28.62 5.55 -48.13
CA PRO A 393 -29.20 4.39 -47.43
C PRO A 393 -30.61 4.00 -48.00
N PRO A 394 -31.53 3.25 -47.33
CA PRO A 394 -32.31 3.75 -46.18
C PRO A 394 -32.73 2.69 -45.12
N ALA A 395 -33.36 3.20 -44.06
CA ALA A 395 -33.92 2.53 -42.89
C ALA A 395 -35.29 1.86 -43.15
N GLY A 396 -35.66 0.88 -42.31
CA GLY A 396 -37.03 0.39 -42.17
C GLY A 396 -37.18 -0.84 -41.24
N PRO A 397 -38.37 -1.11 -40.66
CA PRO A 397 -38.50 -1.46 -39.23
C PRO A 397 -39.38 -2.73 -38.92
N TYR A 398 -39.64 -2.98 -37.62
CA TYR A 398 -40.71 -3.81 -37.00
C TYR A 398 -40.52 -5.33 -36.73
N MET A 399 -40.87 -5.68 -35.46
CA MET A 399 -41.64 -6.83 -34.95
C MET A 399 -41.01 -8.20 -34.59
N SER A 400 -41.01 -8.41 -33.26
CA SER A 400 -41.55 -9.55 -32.48
C SER A 400 -40.86 -10.92 -32.39
N PRO A 401 -40.97 -11.58 -31.20
CA PRO A 401 -40.22 -12.77 -30.84
C PRO A 401 -41.01 -14.06 -31.17
N GLY A 402 -40.28 -15.10 -31.61
CA GLY A 402 -40.78 -16.46 -31.80
C GLY A 402 -40.03 -17.47 -30.90
N PRO A 403 -40.69 -18.55 -30.42
CA PRO A 403 -40.20 -19.38 -29.31
C PRO A 403 -39.56 -20.72 -29.72
N ASP A 404 -38.73 -21.24 -28.79
CA ASP A 404 -38.33 -22.64 -28.55
C ASP A 404 -37.39 -23.36 -29.56
N PRO A 405 -36.72 -24.49 -29.21
CA PRO A 405 -36.43 -25.10 -27.90
C PRO A 405 -34.99 -25.70 -27.75
N ARG A 406 -34.63 -26.15 -26.52
CA ARG A 406 -33.69 -27.27 -26.18
C ARG A 406 -32.20 -27.07 -26.56
N ARG A 407 -31.17 -27.39 -25.76
CA ARG A 407 -30.87 -28.54 -24.89
C ARG A 407 -29.49 -28.27 -24.24
N GLN A 408 -29.29 -28.65 -22.97
CA GLN A 408 -28.03 -29.16 -22.36
C GLN A 408 -28.28 -29.29 -20.84
N SER A 409 -28.75 -30.44 -20.36
CA SER A 409 -27.97 -31.55 -19.78
C SER A 409 -27.05 -31.12 -18.64
N ALA A 410 -27.59 -31.19 -17.41
CA ALA A 410 -26.84 -31.24 -16.16
C ALA A 410 -26.94 -32.65 -15.57
N VAL A 411 -25.79 -33.24 -15.24
CA VAL A 411 -25.67 -34.52 -14.54
C VAL A 411 -25.97 -34.29 -13.06
N ARG A 412 -26.96 -34.98 -12.50
CA ARG A 412 -27.23 -35.08 -11.05
C ARG A 412 -27.04 -36.53 -10.62
N PHE A 413 -26.24 -36.72 -9.58
CA PHE A 413 -26.14 -37.96 -8.82
C PHE A 413 -27.37 -38.12 -7.91
N ALA A 414 -27.89 -39.34 -7.89
CA ALA A 414 -29.05 -39.78 -7.15
C ALA A 414 -28.70 -40.13 -5.70
N LEU A 415 -29.62 -39.82 -4.77
CA LEU A 415 -29.81 -40.58 -3.54
C LEU A 415 -31.32 -40.73 -3.28
N LEU A 416 -31.67 -41.93 -2.79
CA LEU A 416 -33.00 -42.50 -2.68
C LEU A 416 -33.97 -41.69 -1.80
N ALA A 417 -35.25 -41.84 -2.16
CA ALA A 417 -36.42 -41.45 -1.41
C ALA A 417 -36.94 -42.60 -0.54
N GLU A 418 -37.62 -42.26 0.56
CA GLU A 418 -38.78 -43.01 1.05
C GLU A 418 -39.76 -42.05 1.79
N THR A 419 -41.04 -42.37 1.66
CA THR A 419 -42.30 -41.58 1.72
C THR A 419 -43.05 -41.66 3.08
N PRO A 420 -44.34 -41.29 3.26
CA PRO A 420 -45.01 -39.97 3.14
C PRO A 420 -46.01 -39.65 4.32
N GLY A 421 -46.57 -38.43 4.38
CA GLY A 421 -47.91 -38.16 4.98
C GLY A 421 -48.04 -36.92 5.90
N PRO A 422 -49.25 -36.34 6.11
CA PRO A 422 -49.62 -35.09 5.42
C PRO A 422 -50.17 -33.92 6.28
N ALA A 423 -50.32 -32.77 5.59
CA ALA A 423 -51.31 -31.69 5.74
C ALA A 423 -51.21 -30.65 6.88
N ALA A 424 -51.08 -29.35 6.53
CA ALA A 424 -52.19 -28.37 6.56
C ALA A 424 -51.74 -26.89 6.52
N SER A 425 -52.45 -26.13 5.67
CA SER A 425 -52.85 -24.70 5.77
C SER A 425 -51.83 -23.56 6.01
N THR A 426 -51.72 -22.71 4.99
CA THR A 426 -51.50 -21.24 5.01
C THR A 426 -52.59 -20.52 5.84
N PRO A 427 -52.42 -19.27 6.37
CA PRO A 427 -52.14 -18.09 5.54
C PRO A 427 -51.27 -16.96 6.13
N ALA A 428 -51.13 -15.94 5.27
CA ALA A 428 -50.24 -14.81 5.27
C ALA A 428 -50.63 -13.64 6.20
N LEU A 429 -49.74 -12.63 6.19
CA LEU A 429 -49.97 -11.16 6.26
C LEU A 429 -49.59 -10.39 7.55
N GLN A 430 -48.57 -9.54 7.35
CA GLN A 430 -48.46 -8.11 7.70
C GLN A 430 -47.66 -7.67 8.94
N PRO A 431 -46.95 -6.51 8.84
CA PRO A 431 -45.94 -6.05 9.79
C PRO A 431 -46.49 -5.01 10.78
N LYS A 432 -45.88 -4.88 11.97
CA LYS A 432 -46.13 -3.73 12.86
C LYS A 432 -44.87 -3.19 13.53
N LYS A 433 -44.74 -1.86 13.42
CA LYS A 433 -43.88 -0.94 14.15
C LYS A 433 -44.33 -0.80 15.62
N SER A 434 -43.40 -0.48 16.52
CA SER A 434 -43.50 0.41 17.71
C SER A 434 -42.51 -0.08 18.78
N SER A 435 -41.47 0.69 19.13
CA SER A 435 -41.47 1.83 20.06
C SER A 435 -41.88 1.46 21.48
N PHE A 436 -40.90 1.08 22.29
CA PHE A 436 -41.00 1.05 23.75
C PHE A 436 -39.72 1.66 24.36
N PHE A 437 -39.72 2.98 24.50
CA PHE A 437 -38.94 3.64 25.54
C PHE A 437 -39.77 3.60 26.82
N ARG A 438 -39.28 2.94 27.87
CA ARG A 438 -39.72 3.23 29.24
C ARG A 438 -38.51 3.38 30.14
N LEU A 439 -38.24 4.65 30.40
CA LEU A 439 -37.36 5.21 31.40
C LEU A 439 -37.81 4.76 32.80
N ARG A 440 -36.89 4.31 33.65
CA ARG A 440 -37.06 4.36 35.11
C ARG A 440 -35.78 4.87 35.75
N ARG A 441 -35.85 6.09 36.29
CA ARG A 441 -34.95 6.67 37.30
C ARG A 441 -35.64 6.53 38.67
N SER A 442 -34.87 6.19 39.69
CA SER A 442 -35.08 6.53 41.12
C SER A 442 -33.74 6.22 41.84
N SER A 443 -32.94 7.23 42.18
CA SER A 443 -32.72 7.79 43.54
C SER A 443 -32.32 6.71 44.56
N ALA A 444 -31.03 6.59 44.90
CA ALA A 444 -30.34 7.30 45.98
C ALA A 444 -30.61 6.69 47.36
N ASP A 445 -29.58 6.04 47.95
CA ASP A 445 -29.21 6.25 49.35
C ASP A 445 -27.79 5.75 49.65
N GLU A 446 -27.13 6.52 50.51
CA GLU A 446 -25.77 6.45 51.01
C GLU A 446 -25.60 5.41 52.13
N ALA A 447 -24.38 4.89 52.31
CA ALA A 447 -23.66 4.77 53.60
C ALA A 447 -22.80 3.49 53.77
N LYS A 448 -21.47 3.73 53.79
CA LYS A 448 -20.50 3.33 54.83
C LYS A 448 -20.22 1.85 55.15
N LEU A 449 -18.89 1.59 55.16
CA LEU A 449 -18.11 0.58 55.93
C LEU A 449 -18.20 -0.86 55.39
N SER A 450 -17.12 -1.65 55.26
CA SER A 450 -15.94 -1.74 56.11
C SER A 450 -14.76 -2.41 55.38
N LYS A 451 -13.57 -1.99 55.80
CA LYS A 451 -12.26 -2.59 55.61
C LYS A 451 -12.27 -3.98 56.27
N LYS A 452 -11.95 -5.06 55.53
CA LYS A 452 -11.40 -6.28 56.13
C LYS A 452 -10.24 -6.82 55.30
N ARG A 453 -9.14 -6.98 56.04
CA ARG A 453 -7.82 -7.48 55.68
C ARG A 453 -7.67 -8.76 56.48
N SER A 454 -7.37 -9.88 55.83
CA SER A 454 -6.91 -11.18 56.38
C SER A 454 -7.17 -12.23 55.30
N SER A 455 -6.42 -13.30 55.10
CA SER A 455 -5.21 -13.87 55.71
C SER A 455 -4.90 -15.12 54.87
N MET A 456 -3.65 -15.57 54.93
CA MET A 456 -3.06 -16.82 54.42
C MET A 456 -4.04 -17.95 54.03
N PHE A 457 -3.86 -18.51 52.83
CA PHE A 457 -3.15 -19.78 52.62
C PHE A 457 -2.63 -19.85 51.18
#